data_AF-A0A7S0LS70-F1
#
_entry.id   AF-A0A7S0LS70-F1
#
_cell.length_a   1.000
_cell.length_b   1.000
_cell.length_c   1.000
_cell.angle_alpha   90.00
_cell.angle_beta   90.00
_cell.angle_gamma   90.00
#
_symmetry.space_group_name_H-M   'P 1'
#
loop_
_entity.id
_entity.type
_entity.pdbx_description
1 polymer ?
#
loop_
_entity_poly.entity_id
_entity_poly.type
_entity_poly.pdbx_seq_one_letter_code
_entity_poly.pdbx_strand_id
1 'polypeptide(L)'
;LAVNGLFSPVSFVMGGTCALCGHKTVHGSFIKVVYISARTPMKKTLHLEYRADEPSTAQLKVIDADVADSGLAEMLATERNLLVSTKKPDAVEDATDGVRVRLERVHTREVELTLTTGEWVVKAASRYLAFASQNANKKRLDVVLEPLKDTLEQVAPHGLIGQTFDGDAIAIDGAVDDYSPDVVVTLAMGEGAIEGDASDYEIKRSEPFSTAFKFSRYDAVHAVPRDVSKLTGLHREVRTAGSSPTETAGASGDDLTRIDALSLVPVE
;
A
#
# COMPACT_ATOMS: atom_id res chain seq x y z
N LEU A 1 -12.01 6.71 0.45
CA LEU A 1 -10.52 6.79 0.55
C LEU A 1 -9.93 6.06 -0.65
N ALA A 2 -8.83 6.54 -1.24
CA ALA A 2 -8.07 5.84 -2.27
C ALA A 2 -6.56 5.92 -1.98
N VAL A 3 -5.83 4.85 -2.28
CA VAL A 3 -4.38 4.75 -2.10
C VAL A 3 -3.78 4.16 -3.38
N ASN A 4 -3.00 4.95 -4.09
CA ASN A 4 -2.27 4.53 -5.29
C ASN A 4 -0.78 4.40 -4.97
N GLY A 5 -0.11 3.44 -5.60
CA GLY A 5 1.33 3.20 -5.45
C GLY A 5 2.07 3.35 -6.78
N LEU A 6 3.16 4.13 -6.80
CA LEU A 6 4.10 4.11 -7.92
C LEU A 6 5.12 2.99 -7.72
N PHE A 7 4.94 1.91 -8.47
CA PHE A 7 5.94 0.87 -8.60
C PHE A 7 7.07 1.35 -9.50
N SER A 8 8.31 1.29 -9.00
CA SER A 8 9.50 1.62 -9.80
C SER A 8 10.38 0.39 -9.95
N PRO A 9 10.92 0.13 -11.16
CA PRO A 9 11.87 -0.95 -11.37
C PRO A 9 13.11 -0.78 -10.49
N VAL A 10 13.53 -1.86 -9.83
CA VAL A 10 14.73 -1.91 -9.01
C VAL A 10 15.42 -3.24 -9.24
N SER A 11 16.72 -3.19 -9.52
CA SER A 11 17.60 -4.35 -9.40
C SER A 11 18.26 -4.37 -8.03
N PHE A 12 18.18 -5.52 -7.35
CA PHE A 12 18.68 -5.74 -6.02
C PHE A 12 19.22 -7.16 -5.83
N VAL A 13 20.06 -7.34 -4.82
CA VAL A 13 20.68 -8.62 -4.47
C VAL A 13 19.98 -9.22 -3.25
N MET A 14 19.75 -10.52 -3.29
CA MET A 14 19.32 -11.35 -2.16
C MET A 14 20.36 -12.44 -1.90
N GLY A 15 20.53 -12.85 -0.64
CA GLY A 15 21.47 -13.92 -0.29
C GLY A 15 22.67 -13.41 0.50
N GLY A 16 23.57 -14.33 0.87
CA GLY A 16 24.39 -14.17 2.07
C GLY A 16 25.39 -13.02 2.07
N THR A 17 26.05 -12.82 3.21
CA THR A 17 26.97 -11.68 3.42
C THR A 17 28.44 -12.08 3.28
N CYS A 18 28.71 -13.33 2.89
CA CYS A 18 30.04 -13.92 2.84
C CYS A 18 30.46 -14.28 1.41
N ALA A 19 31.78 -14.48 1.20
CA ALA A 19 32.35 -14.76 -0.13
C ALA A 19 31.92 -16.10 -0.74
N LEU A 20 31.49 -17.07 0.08
CA LEU A 20 31.02 -18.39 -0.35
C LEU A 20 29.49 -18.53 -0.30
N CYS A 21 28.80 -17.48 0.13
CA CYS A 21 27.36 -17.49 0.24
C CYS A 21 26.74 -17.35 -1.16
N GLY A 22 25.65 -18.06 -1.43
CA GLY A 22 24.88 -17.84 -2.65
C GLY A 22 24.29 -16.42 -2.69
N HIS A 23 24.38 -15.79 -3.84
CA HIS A 23 23.79 -14.47 -4.13
C HIS A 23 22.87 -14.61 -5.34
N LYS A 24 21.75 -13.92 -5.30
CA LYS A 24 20.78 -13.82 -6.40
C LYS A 24 20.60 -12.38 -6.78
N THR A 25 20.57 -12.09 -8.07
CA THR A 25 20.17 -10.78 -8.60
C THR A 25 18.70 -10.85 -8.97
N VAL A 26 17.91 -9.93 -8.44
CA VAL A 26 16.48 -9.83 -8.74
C VAL A 26 16.22 -8.52 -9.47
N HIS A 27 15.56 -8.60 -10.61
CA HIS A 27 15.00 -7.48 -11.35
C HIS A 27 13.49 -7.46 -11.08
N GLY A 28 13.05 -6.56 -10.22
CA GLY A 28 11.63 -6.42 -9.91
C GLY A 28 11.23 -4.98 -9.72
N SER A 29 10.18 -4.75 -8.93
CA SER A 29 9.73 -3.40 -8.61
C SER A 29 9.31 -3.29 -7.15
N PHE A 30 9.36 -2.07 -6.63
CA PHE A 30 8.87 -1.74 -5.30
C PHE A 30 8.02 -0.48 -5.36
N ILE A 31 7.08 -0.34 -4.42
CA ILE A 31 6.37 0.92 -4.20
C ILE A 31 7.39 1.97 -3.73
N LYS A 32 7.54 3.03 -4.51
CA LYS A 32 8.45 4.15 -4.23
C LYS A 32 7.73 5.41 -3.80
N VAL A 33 6.49 5.56 -4.22
CA VAL A 33 5.65 6.70 -3.86
C VAL A 33 4.25 6.17 -3.57
N VAL A 34 3.63 6.67 -2.50
CA VAL A 34 2.19 6.53 -2.29
C VAL A 34 1.51 7.86 -2.56
N TYR A 35 0.35 7.79 -3.20
CA TYR A 35 -0.56 8.90 -3.45
C TYR A 35 -1.89 8.57 -2.79
N ILE A 36 -2.28 9.32 -1.77
CA ILE A 36 -3.48 9.06 -1.00
C ILE A 36 -4.49 10.17 -1.23
N SER A 37 -5.72 9.79 -1.59
CA SER A 37 -6.86 10.69 -1.77
C SER A 37 -7.92 10.39 -0.72
N ALA A 38 -8.09 11.30 0.26
CA ALA A 38 -9.04 11.14 1.35
C ALA A 38 -10.08 12.28 1.36
N ARG A 39 -11.37 11.93 1.41
CA ARG A 39 -12.45 12.91 1.62
C ARG A 39 -12.62 13.16 3.10
N THR A 40 -12.77 14.43 3.48
CA THR A 40 -13.11 14.79 4.85
C THR A 40 -14.62 14.81 5.06
N PRO A 41 -15.09 14.66 6.32
CA PRO A 41 -16.47 14.96 6.72
C PRO A 41 -17.03 16.29 6.20
N MET A 42 -16.18 17.32 6.05
CA MET A 42 -16.56 18.62 5.51
C MET A 42 -16.37 18.72 3.99
N LYS A 43 -16.40 17.58 3.28
CA LYS A 43 -16.31 17.45 1.82
C LYS A 43 -15.01 17.94 1.18
N LYS A 44 -13.99 18.34 1.94
CA LYS A 44 -12.67 18.64 1.38
C LYS A 44 -12.01 17.35 0.90
N THR A 45 -11.09 17.47 -0.06
CA THR A 45 -10.24 16.37 -0.51
C THR A 45 -8.80 16.64 -0.11
N LEU A 46 -8.18 15.67 0.58
CA LEU A 46 -6.76 15.66 0.90
C LEU A 46 -6.05 14.80 -0.13
N HIS A 47 -5.05 15.37 -0.79
CA HIS A 47 -4.08 14.67 -1.61
C HIS A 47 -2.74 14.63 -0.86
N LEU A 48 -2.25 13.44 -0.56
CA LEU A 48 -1.02 13.21 0.19
C LEU A 48 -0.03 12.41 -0.66
N GLU A 49 1.15 12.98 -0.88
CA GLU A 49 2.28 12.32 -1.56
C GLU A 49 3.39 12.01 -0.56
N TYR A 50 3.87 10.77 -0.57
CA TYR A 50 4.98 10.34 0.27
C TYR A 50 5.94 9.41 -0.48
N ARG A 51 7.25 9.67 -0.36
CA ARG A 51 8.30 9.04 -1.17
C ARG A 51 9.27 8.25 -0.30
N ALA A 52 9.60 7.03 -0.72
CA ALA A 52 10.58 6.17 -0.05
C ALA A 52 11.97 6.81 0.05
N ASP A 53 12.37 7.52 -1.02
CA ASP A 53 13.72 8.03 -1.20
C ASP A 53 13.90 9.43 -0.56
N GLU A 54 12.79 10.12 -0.22
CA GLU A 54 12.76 11.40 0.50
C GLU A 54 11.89 11.31 1.77
N PRO A 55 12.14 10.36 2.68
CA PRO A 55 11.17 9.96 3.68
C PRO A 55 11.03 10.96 4.84
N SER A 56 11.88 11.99 4.91
CA SER A 56 11.76 13.06 5.90
C SER A 56 10.67 14.08 5.59
N THR A 57 10.00 13.94 4.45
CA THR A 57 8.95 14.86 4.02
C THR A 57 7.75 14.13 3.44
N ALA A 58 6.56 14.70 3.63
CA ALA A 58 5.35 14.34 2.93
C ALA A 58 4.62 15.61 2.48
N GLN A 59 4.10 15.61 1.25
CA GLN A 59 3.38 16.75 0.69
C GLN A 59 1.88 16.54 0.87
N LEU A 60 1.22 17.47 1.54
CA LEU A 60 -0.21 17.47 1.79
C LEU A 60 -0.85 18.64 1.06
N LYS A 61 -1.79 18.36 0.16
CA LYS A 61 -2.61 19.33 -0.53
C LYS A 61 -4.06 19.17 -0.10
N VAL A 62 -4.72 20.28 0.27
CA VAL A 62 -6.12 20.30 0.70
C VAL A 62 -6.94 21.12 -0.28
N ILE A 63 -7.89 20.46 -0.92
CA ILE A 63 -8.75 20.99 -1.97
C ILE A 63 -10.16 21.14 -1.39
N ASP A 64 -10.74 22.33 -1.51
CA ASP A 64 -12.10 22.60 -1.08
C ASP A 64 -13.09 22.22 -2.18
N ALA A 65 -14.06 21.35 -1.87
CA ALA A 65 -15.06 20.90 -2.83
C ALA A 65 -16.20 21.90 -3.02
N ASP A 66 -16.29 22.94 -2.21
CA ASP A 66 -17.28 24.01 -2.39
C ASP A 66 -16.94 24.92 -3.59
N VAL A 67 -15.72 24.79 -4.13
CA VAL A 67 -15.33 25.43 -5.38
C VAL A 67 -15.83 24.59 -6.57
N ALA A 68 -16.89 25.07 -7.23
CA ALA A 68 -17.57 24.34 -8.30
C ALA A 68 -16.68 24.03 -9.53
N ASP A 69 -15.66 24.85 -9.79
CA ASP A 69 -14.70 24.62 -10.86
C ASP A 69 -13.50 23.83 -10.32
N SER A 70 -13.35 22.58 -10.77
CA SER A 70 -12.27 21.70 -10.33
C SER A 70 -10.86 22.23 -10.61
N GLY A 71 -10.66 22.98 -11.71
CA GLY A 71 -9.37 23.59 -12.03
C GLY A 71 -9.05 24.74 -11.08
N LEU A 72 -10.05 25.56 -10.75
CA LEU A 72 -9.92 26.62 -9.75
C LEU A 72 -9.73 26.05 -8.33
N ALA A 73 -10.43 24.97 -7.98
CA ALA A 73 -10.28 24.30 -6.69
C ALA A 73 -8.83 23.83 -6.48
N GLU A 74 -8.24 23.24 -7.52
CA GLU A 74 -6.83 22.80 -7.52
C GLU A 74 -5.83 23.96 -7.42
N MET A 75 -6.15 25.13 -7.99
CA MET A 75 -5.33 26.34 -7.89
C MET A 75 -5.42 27.04 -6.53
N LEU A 76 -6.58 26.95 -5.86
CA LEU A 76 -6.81 27.55 -4.54
C LEU A 76 -6.48 26.60 -3.39
N ALA A 77 -6.06 25.38 -3.71
CA ALA A 77 -5.74 24.38 -2.72
C ALA A 77 -4.63 24.85 -1.77
N THR A 78 -4.77 24.47 -0.51
CA THR A 78 -3.75 24.75 0.51
C THR A 78 -2.71 23.65 0.50
N GLU A 79 -1.46 24.01 0.21
CA GLU A 79 -0.32 23.09 0.24
C GLU A 79 0.47 23.21 1.54
N ARG A 80 0.85 22.06 2.09
CA ARG A 80 1.59 21.93 3.34
C ARG A 80 2.65 20.85 3.18
N ASN A 81 3.84 21.11 3.72
CA ASN A 81 4.92 20.13 3.78
C ASN A 81 5.09 19.68 5.22
N LEU A 82 4.83 18.40 5.48
CA LEU A 82 5.18 17.76 6.73
C LEU A 82 6.69 17.47 6.68
N LEU A 83 7.40 17.85 7.74
CA LEU A 83 8.85 17.72 7.84
C LEU A 83 9.21 17.10 9.19
N VAL A 84 10.02 16.06 9.13
CA VAL A 84 10.67 15.46 10.29
C VAL A 84 12.19 15.51 10.12
N SER A 85 12.92 15.37 11.22
CA SER A 85 14.36 15.29 11.27
C SER A 85 14.88 14.29 10.26
N THR A 86 16.12 14.41 9.82
CA THR A 86 16.79 13.38 9.01
C THR A 86 17.57 12.39 9.86
N LYS A 87 17.74 12.66 11.17
CA LYS A 87 18.73 11.96 12.01
C LYS A 87 18.16 11.37 13.30
N LYS A 88 17.32 12.12 14.01
CA LYS A 88 16.82 11.75 15.34
C LYS A 88 15.33 11.44 15.30
N PRO A 89 14.81 10.57 16.17
CA PRO A 89 13.38 10.37 16.27
C PRO A 89 12.64 11.68 16.55
N ASP A 90 11.58 11.91 15.79
CA ASP A 90 10.67 13.04 15.90
C ASP A 90 9.42 12.79 15.05
N ALA A 91 8.41 13.64 15.24
CA ALA A 91 7.18 13.52 14.48
C ALA A 91 6.48 14.87 14.33
N VAL A 92 5.68 14.96 13.29
CA VAL A 92 4.80 16.08 12.99
C VAL A 92 3.43 15.53 12.63
N GLU A 93 2.39 16.28 12.97
CA GLU A 93 1.01 15.92 12.66
C GLU A 93 0.27 17.14 12.09
N ASP A 94 -0.55 16.89 11.08
CA ASP A 94 -1.56 17.80 10.56
C ASP A 94 -2.94 17.16 10.73
N ALA A 95 -3.94 17.96 11.07
CA ALA A 95 -5.32 17.53 11.13
C ALA A 95 -6.19 18.49 10.32
N THR A 96 -7.01 17.92 9.44
CA THR A 96 -7.99 18.67 8.65
C THR A 96 -9.32 17.94 8.71
N ASP A 97 -10.32 18.59 9.31
CA ASP A 97 -11.72 18.16 9.33
C ASP A 97 -11.94 16.69 9.78
N GLY A 98 -11.18 16.21 10.77
CA GLY A 98 -11.31 14.83 11.29
C GLY A 98 -10.46 13.79 10.56
N VAL A 99 -9.71 14.17 9.52
CA VAL A 99 -8.61 13.39 8.97
C VAL A 99 -7.31 13.84 9.63
N ARG A 100 -6.52 12.90 10.16
CA ARG A 100 -5.18 13.16 10.72
C ARG A 100 -4.12 12.58 9.81
N VAL A 101 -3.05 13.33 9.60
CA VAL A 101 -1.85 12.91 8.87
C VAL A 101 -0.65 13.09 9.79
N ARG A 102 0.03 12.00 10.09
CA ARG A 102 1.22 11.98 10.95
C ARG A 102 2.40 11.50 10.14
N LEU A 103 3.50 12.23 10.19
CA LEU A 103 4.80 11.80 9.69
C LEU A 103 5.72 11.61 10.89
N GLU A 104 6.28 10.43 11.06
CA GLU A 104 7.08 10.06 12.23
C GLU A 104 8.38 9.38 11.82
N ARG A 105 9.50 9.98 12.21
CA ARG A 105 10.78 9.29 12.21
C ARG A 105 10.84 8.40 13.44
N VAL A 106 10.54 7.11 13.25
CA VAL A 106 10.71 6.10 14.28
C VAL A 106 12.19 5.93 14.63
N HIS A 107 13.05 5.86 13.61
CA HIS A 107 14.51 5.85 13.79
C HIS A 107 15.26 6.32 12.52
N THR A 108 16.60 6.33 12.54
CA THR A 108 17.40 6.83 11.40
C THR A 108 17.13 6.11 10.07
N ARG A 109 16.65 4.85 10.09
CA ARG A 109 16.42 4.05 8.88
C ARG A 109 14.95 3.97 8.47
N GLU A 110 14.04 4.46 9.30
CA GLU A 110 12.61 4.28 9.13
C GLU A 110 11.86 5.57 9.43
N VAL A 111 11.00 5.94 8.48
CA VAL A 111 10.01 6.99 8.68
C VAL A 111 8.67 6.43 8.21
N GLU A 112 7.66 6.62 9.03
CA GLU A 112 6.30 6.17 8.77
C GLU A 112 5.41 7.39 8.54
N LEU A 113 4.65 7.33 7.45
CA LEU A 113 3.50 8.20 7.22
C LEU A 113 2.24 7.43 7.64
N THR A 114 1.42 8.04 8.48
CA THR A 114 0.15 7.49 8.95
C THR A 114 -0.97 8.46 8.64
N LEU A 115 -1.94 8.04 7.81
CA LEU A 115 -3.20 8.74 7.59
C LEU A 115 -4.30 8.03 8.37
N THR A 116 -5.05 8.77 9.18
CA THR A 116 -6.18 8.26 9.95
C THR A 116 -7.44 9.03 9.59
N THR A 117 -8.47 8.30 9.20
CA THR A 117 -9.83 8.80 9.01
C THR A 117 -10.76 8.23 10.09
N GLY A 118 -12.07 8.45 9.96
CA GLY A 118 -13.06 7.79 10.83
C GLY A 118 -13.26 6.29 10.55
N GLU A 119 -12.71 5.77 9.45
CA GLU A 119 -12.98 4.42 8.93
C GLU A 119 -11.72 3.62 8.63
N TRP A 120 -10.60 4.29 8.39
CA TRP A 120 -9.37 3.68 7.89
C TRP A 120 -8.13 4.31 8.52
N VAL A 121 -7.12 3.47 8.75
CA VAL A 121 -5.73 3.84 8.92
C VAL A 121 -4.95 3.35 7.71
N VAL A 122 -4.14 4.23 7.14
CA VAL A 122 -3.14 3.89 6.11
C VAL A 122 -1.77 4.19 6.67
N LYS A 123 -0.88 3.21 6.66
CA LYS A 123 0.53 3.36 7.03
C LYS A 123 1.39 3.15 5.79
N ALA A 124 2.38 4.01 5.60
CA ALA A 124 3.42 3.83 4.60
C ALA A 124 4.79 4.03 5.28
N ALA A 125 5.55 2.95 5.42
CA ALA A 125 6.85 2.96 6.07
C ALA A 125 7.97 2.92 5.04
N SER A 126 8.82 3.94 5.04
CA SER A 126 10.07 3.93 4.26
C SER A 126 11.08 3.02 4.94
N ARG A 127 11.45 1.92 4.29
CA ARG A 127 12.47 0.98 4.78
C ARG A 127 13.57 0.77 3.74
N TYR A 128 14.77 0.42 4.20
CA TYR A 128 15.80 -0.06 3.28
C TYR A 128 15.39 -1.41 2.69
N LEU A 129 15.86 -1.68 1.48
CA LEU A 129 15.84 -3.04 0.96
C LEU A 129 16.69 -3.95 1.87
N ALA A 130 16.32 -5.23 1.94
CA ALA A 130 17.13 -6.28 2.55
C ALA A 130 18.59 -6.17 2.07
N PHE A 131 19.56 -6.56 2.92
CA PHE A 131 20.99 -6.41 2.58
C PHE A 131 21.37 -4.98 2.17
N ALA A 132 20.88 -3.99 2.93
CA ALA A 132 20.94 -2.56 2.59
C ALA A 132 22.29 -2.08 2.02
N SER A 133 23.42 -2.47 2.63
CA SER A 133 24.75 -2.09 2.14
C SER A 133 25.06 -2.61 0.74
N GLN A 134 24.70 -3.87 0.43
CA GLN A 134 24.86 -4.46 -0.90
C GLN A 134 23.90 -3.80 -1.91
N ASN A 135 22.72 -3.41 -1.44
CA ASN A 135 21.69 -2.75 -2.23
C ASN A 135 21.80 -1.22 -2.23
N ALA A 136 23.00 -0.69 -2.00
CA ALA A 136 23.32 0.74 -2.05
C ALA A 136 22.38 1.62 -1.19
N ASN A 137 21.86 1.06 -0.10
CA ASN A 137 20.89 1.68 0.81
C ASN A 137 19.64 2.21 0.09
N LYS A 138 19.24 1.57 -1.02
CA LYS A 138 17.95 1.85 -1.67
C LYS A 138 16.80 1.57 -0.72
N LYS A 139 15.71 2.33 -0.87
CA LYS A 139 14.51 2.20 -0.04
C LYS A 139 13.29 1.73 -0.81
N ARG A 140 12.27 1.27 -0.08
CA ARG A 140 10.92 0.97 -0.56
C ARG A 140 9.89 1.50 0.45
N LEU A 141 8.63 1.57 0.05
CA LEU A 141 7.51 1.75 0.95
C LEU A 141 6.85 0.41 1.21
N ASP A 142 6.71 0.07 2.50
CA ASP A 142 5.79 -0.97 2.95
C ASP A 142 4.47 -0.27 3.31
N VAL A 143 3.36 -0.71 2.72
CA VAL A 143 2.04 -0.06 2.83
C VAL A 143 1.08 -0.99 3.55
N VAL A 144 0.36 -0.48 4.53
CA VAL A 144 -0.65 -1.23 5.29
C VAL A 144 -1.95 -0.42 5.34
N LEU A 145 -3.07 -1.11 5.14
CA LEU A 145 -4.41 -0.60 5.31
C LEU A 145 -5.07 -1.37 6.46
N GLU A 146 -5.62 -0.62 7.40
CA GLU A 146 -6.31 -1.15 8.58
C GLU A 146 -7.67 -0.47 8.68
N PRO A 147 -8.79 -1.20 8.60
CA PRO A 147 -10.09 -0.65 8.84
C PRO A 147 -10.31 -0.44 10.35
N LEU A 148 -10.95 0.66 10.70
CA LEU A 148 -11.31 1.03 12.08
C LEU A 148 -12.73 0.60 12.46
N LYS A 149 -13.49 0.12 11.47
CA LYS A 149 -14.86 -0.40 11.60
C LYS A 149 -14.98 -1.62 10.70
N ASP A 150 -16.05 -2.38 10.87
CA ASP A 150 -16.39 -3.44 9.95
C ASP A 150 -16.50 -2.87 8.51
N THR A 151 -15.80 -3.49 7.57
CA THR A 151 -15.67 -3.03 6.17
C THR A 151 -16.80 -3.54 5.28
N LEU A 152 -17.66 -4.41 5.81
CA LEU A 152 -18.83 -4.95 5.13
C LEU A 152 -19.95 -3.91 5.06
N GLU A 153 -19.67 -2.85 4.32
CA GLU A 153 -20.65 -1.83 3.96
C GLU A 153 -21.41 -2.21 2.67
N GLN A 154 -22.28 -1.32 2.21
CA GLN A 154 -22.98 -1.43 0.92
C GLN A 154 -22.02 -1.51 -0.29
N VAL A 155 -20.75 -1.11 -0.09
CA VAL A 155 -19.67 -1.13 -1.06
C VAL A 155 -18.40 -1.62 -0.37
N ALA A 156 -18.07 -2.90 -0.55
CA ALA A 156 -16.79 -3.42 -0.06
C ALA A 156 -15.61 -2.71 -0.78
N PRO A 157 -14.47 -2.49 -0.09
CA PRO A 157 -13.27 -1.93 -0.71
C PRO A 157 -12.81 -2.73 -1.93
N HIS A 158 -12.11 -2.07 -2.86
CA HIS A 158 -11.57 -2.71 -4.05
C HIS A 158 -10.23 -2.09 -4.48
N GLY A 159 -9.51 -2.76 -5.37
CA GLY A 159 -8.11 -2.50 -5.70
C GLY A 159 -7.22 -3.69 -5.33
N LEU A 160 -5.94 -3.66 -5.70
CA LEU A 160 -5.00 -4.77 -5.48
C LEU A 160 -4.96 -5.26 -4.02
N ILE A 161 -4.98 -4.33 -3.05
CA ILE A 161 -5.05 -4.65 -1.61
C ILE A 161 -6.50 -4.58 -1.11
N GLY A 162 -7.33 -3.69 -1.68
CA GLY A 162 -8.68 -3.42 -1.19
C GLY A 162 -9.60 -4.64 -1.29
N GLN A 163 -9.42 -5.49 -2.30
CA GLN A 163 -10.22 -6.69 -2.49
C GLN A 163 -10.07 -7.75 -1.38
N THR A 164 -9.08 -7.62 -0.49
CA THR A 164 -8.93 -8.48 0.70
C THR A 164 -10.06 -8.26 1.71
N PHE A 165 -10.74 -7.11 1.67
CA PHE A 165 -11.80 -6.72 2.59
C PHE A 165 -13.20 -6.96 2.02
N ASP A 166 -13.36 -7.93 1.11
CA ASP A 166 -14.64 -8.19 0.43
C ASP A 166 -15.59 -9.10 1.21
N GLY A 167 -15.13 -9.67 2.32
CA GLY A 167 -15.99 -10.34 3.32
C GLY A 167 -16.35 -11.78 3.02
N ASP A 168 -15.71 -12.41 2.04
CA ASP A 168 -15.96 -13.80 1.66
C ASP A 168 -15.32 -14.83 2.62
N ALA A 169 -14.40 -14.38 3.48
CA ALA A 169 -13.53 -15.20 4.34
C ALA A 169 -12.66 -16.21 3.57
N ILE A 170 -12.35 -15.93 2.30
CA ILE A 170 -11.54 -16.77 1.42
C ILE A 170 -10.28 -15.99 1.01
N ALA A 171 -9.13 -16.45 1.49
CA ALA A 171 -7.84 -16.00 0.99
C ALA A 171 -7.52 -16.74 -0.32
N ILE A 172 -6.95 -16.02 -1.29
CA ILE A 172 -6.52 -16.59 -2.56
C ILE A 172 -5.02 -16.34 -2.73
N ASP A 173 -4.23 -17.41 -2.80
CA ASP A 173 -2.82 -17.29 -3.14
C ASP A 173 -2.67 -17.17 -4.66
N GLY A 174 -2.17 -16.01 -5.10
CA GLY A 174 -1.92 -15.74 -6.52
C GLY A 174 -0.61 -16.36 -7.02
N ALA A 175 -0.31 -16.13 -8.29
CA ALA A 175 0.95 -16.55 -8.90
C ALA A 175 2.16 -15.91 -8.18
N VAL A 176 3.21 -16.71 -7.99
CA VAL A 176 4.50 -16.30 -7.40
C VAL A 176 5.62 -16.62 -8.37
N ASP A 177 6.63 -15.74 -8.44
CA ASP A 177 7.80 -15.96 -9.30
C ASP A 177 8.67 -17.13 -8.81
N ASP A 178 9.38 -17.79 -9.73
CA ASP A 178 10.41 -18.77 -9.39
C ASP A 178 11.73 -18.08 -9.01
N TYR A 179 12.10 -18.18 -7.74
CA TYR A 179 13.36 -17.66 -7.20
C TYR A 179 14.50 -18.68 -7.19
N SER A 180 14.33 -19.85 -7.81
CA SER A 180 15.39 -20.86 -7.95
C SER A 180 16.63 -20.39 -8.74
N PRO A 181 16.53 -19.57 -9.81
CA PRO A 181 17.69 -19.12 -10.59
C PRO A 181 18.56 -18.08 -9.87
N ASP A 182 19.79 -17.89 -10.32
CA ASP A 182 20.71 -16.86 -9.79
C ASP A 182 20.36 -15.44 -10.28
N VAL A 183 19.65 -15.33 -11.40
CA VAL A 183 19.09 -14.09 -11.93
C VAL A 183 17.59 -14.28 -12.11
N VAL A 184 16.81 -13.48 -11.39
CA VAL A 184 15.33 -13.54 -11.38
C VAL A 184 14.78 -12.26 -11.98
N VAL A 185 13.78 -12.38 -12.85
CA VAL A 185 12.97 -11.26 -13.34
C VAL A 185 11.55 -11.52 -12.88
N THR A 186 10.98 -10.61 -12.07
CA THR A 186 9.64 -10.81 -11.50
C THR A 186 8.56 -10.48 -12.52
N LEU A 187 7.60 -11.38 -12.71
CA LEU A 187 6.53 -11.29 -13.71
C LEU A 187 5.17 -11.78 -13.19
N ALA A 188 5.12 -12.53 -12.08
CA ALA A 188 3.91 -13.21 -11.64
C ALA A 188 2.79 -12.29 -11.14
N MET A 189 3.14 -11.15 -10.54
CA MET A 189 2.22 -10.06 -10.12
C MET A 189 1.01 -10.49 -9.24
N GLY A 190 1.03 -11.69 -8.65
CA GLY A 190 -0.11 -12.20 -7.87
C GLY A 190 -1.31 -12.61 -8.73
N GLU A 191 -1.13 -12.82 -10.04
CA GLU A 191 -2.22 -13.16 -10.96
C GLU A 191 -3.01 -14.38 -10.49
N GLY A 192 -4.32 -14.36 -10.74
CA GLY A 192 -5.25 -15.38 -10.27
C GLY A 192 -5.77 -15.17 -8.84
N ALA A 193 -5.15 -14.30 -8.03
CA ALA A 193 -5.75 -13.85 -6.76
C ALA A 193 -6.61 -12.59 -6.92
N ILE A 194 -6.40 -11.81 -7.97
CA ILE A 194 -7.10 -10.55 -8.24
C ILE A 194 -8.24 -10.71 -9.23
N GLU A 195 -9.23 -9.81 -9.15
CA GLU A 195 -10.29 -9.75 -10.16
C GLU A 195 -9.75 -9.09 -11.44
N GLY A 196 -9.77 -9.81 -12.56
CA GLY A 196 -9.14 -9.34 -13.80
C GLY A 196 -7.62 -9.52 -13.78
N ASP A 197 -6.90 -8.67 -14.50
CA ASP A 197 -5.44 -8.71 -14.63
C ASP A 197 -4.81 -7.45 -14.01
N ALA A 198 -3.53 -7.48 -13.63
CA ALA A 198 -2.83 -6.34 -13.01
C ALA A 198 -2.94 -5.03 -13.82
N SER A 199 -2.99 -5.09 -15.15
CA SER A 199 -3.16 -3.92 -16.01
C SER A 199 -4.51 -3.20 -15.83
N ASP A 200 -5.54 -3.90 -15.38
CA ASP A 200 -6.88 -3.31 -15.13
C ASP A 200 -6.88 -2.33 -13.94
N TYR A 201 -5.82 -2.36 -13.13
CA TYR A 201 -5.62 -1.52 -11.95
C TYR A 201 -4.64 -0.36 -12.20
N GLU A 202 -4.12 -0.22 -13.42
CA GLU A 202 -3.16 0.84 -13.73
C GLU A 202 -3.80 2.23 -13.70
N ILE A 203 -3.12 3.15 -13.01
CA ILE A 203 -3.46 4.57 -12.98
C ILE A 203 -2.47 5.34 -13.86
N LYS A 204 -2.98 6.30 -14.64
CA LYS A 204 -2.14 7.16 -15.47
C LYS A 204 -1.16 7.94 -14.61
N ARG A 205 0.13 7.89 -14.97
CA ARG A 205 1.20 8.59 -14.25
C ARG A 205 1.03 10.12 -14.20
N SER A 206 0.34 10.71 -15.17
CA SER A 206 0.02 12.14 -15.20
C SER A 206 -1.06 12.54 -14.19
N GLU A 207 -1.82 11.58 -13.66
CA GLU A 207 -2.94 11.79 -12.76
C GLU A 207 -2.81 10.84 -11.54
N PRO A 208 -1.74 10.96 -10.73
CA PRO A 208 -1.39 9.95 -9.74
C PRO A 208 -2.40 9.81 -8.60
N PHE A 209 -3.25 10.82 -8.39
CA PHE A 209 -4.36 10.81 -7.42
C PHE A 209 -5.69 10.35 -8.02
N SER A 210 -5.72 10.00 -9.31
CA SER A 210 -6.94 9.53 -9.97
C SER A 210 -7.44 8.27 -9.28
N THR A 211 -8.75 8.22 -9.12
CA THR A 211 -9.46 7.06 -8.57
C THR A 211 -10.09 6.22 -9.68
N ALA A 212 -9.88 6.59 -10.95
CA ALA A 212 -10.49 5.93 -12.09
C ALA A 212 -9.62 4.77 -12.60
N PHE A 213 -10.13 3.54 -12.42
CA PHE A 213 -9.64 2.30 -13.02
C PHE A 213 -10.83 1.35 -13.19
N LYS A 214 -10.66 0.22 -13.91
CA LYS A 214 -11.77 -0.65 -14.34
C LYS A 214 -12.68 -1.11 -13.21
N PHE A 215 -12.10 -1.42 -12.05
CA PHE A 215 -12.80 -1.95 -10.89
C PHE A 215 -12.98 -0.92 -9.76
N SER A 216 -12.82 0.37 -10.06
CA SER A 216 -12.93 1.40 -9.03
C SER A 216 -14.31 1.43 -8.38
N ARG A 217 -14.30 1.53 -7.05
CA ARG A 217 -15.51 1.70 -6.22
C ARG A 217 -15.52 3.01 -5.44
N TYR A 218 -14.59 3.93 -5.74
CA TYR A 218 -14.36 5.13 -4.93
C TYR A 218 -15.59 6.03 -4.77
N ASP A 219 -16.42 6.12 -5.81
CA ASP A 219 -17.66 6.91 -5.83
C ASP A 219 -18.91 6.02 -5.94
N ALA A 220 -18.76 4.71 -5.82
CA ALA A 220 -19.89 3.80 -5.87
C ALA A 220 -20.77 3.98 -4.64
N VAL A 221 -22.08 3.99 -4.84
CA VAL A 221 -23.08 3.93 -3.75
C VAL A 221 -23.48 2.48 -3.46
N HIS A 222 -23.28 1.59 -4.43
CA HIS A 222 -23.49 0.15 -4.29
C HIS A 222 -22.53 -0.61 -5.22
N ALA A 223 -22.01 -1.73 -4.75
CA ALA A 223 -21.22 -2.66 -5.56
C ALA A 223 -21.44 -4.08 -5.05
N VAL A 224 -21.53 -5.04 -5.97
CA VAL A 224 -21.50 -6.45 -5.61
C VAL A 224 -20.10 -6.82 -5.10
N PRO A 225 -19.98 -7.75 -4.13
CA PRO A 225 -18.70 -8.35 -3.78
C PRO A 225 -18.00 -8.95 -5.01
N ARG A 226 -16.67 -9.13 -4.96
CA ARG A 226 -15.95 -9.77 -6.08
C ARG A 226 -16.45 -11.21 -6.26
N ASP A 227 -16.37 -11.70 -7.48
CA ASP A 227 -16.76 -13.07 -7.79
C ASP A 227 -15.57 -14.01 -7.61
N VAL A 228 -15.48 -14.58 -6.40
CA VAL A 228 -14.39 -15.49 -5.97
C VAL A 228 -14.29 -16.76 -6.82
N SER A 229 -15.38 -17.14 -7.49
CA SER A 229 -15.42 -18.32 -8.36
C SER A 229 -14.67 -18.11 -9.67
N LYS A 230 -14.37 -16.85 -10.03
CA LYS A 230 -13.58 -16.50 -11.22
C LYS A 230 -12.08 -16.44 -10.94
N LEU A 231 -11.67 -16.56 -9.68
CA LEU A 231 -10.28 -16.50 -9.27
C LEU A 231 -9.64 -17.87 -9.41
N THR A 232 -8.44 -17.92 -9.97
CA THR A 232 -7.75 -19.17 -10.34
C THR A 232 -6.60 -19.52 -9.41
N GLY A 233 -6.26 -18.64 -8.47
CA GLY A 233 -5.28 -18.90 -7.43
C GLY A 233 -5.73 -19.99 -6.46
N LEU A 234 -4.89 -20.33 -5.49
CA LEU A 234 -5.21 -21.36 -4.50
C LEU A 234 -6.10 -20.77 -3.39
N HIS A 235 -7.33 -21.28 -3.29
CA HIS A 235 -8.29 -20.89 -2.25
C HIS A 235 -7.90 -21.48 -0.89
N ARG A 236 -7.95 -20.63 0.15
CA ARG A 236 -7.75 -21.00 1.54
C ARG A 236 -8.86 -20.41 2.39
N GLU A 237 -9.47 -21.25 3.22
CA GLU A 237 -10.40 -20.76 4.23
C GLU A 237 -9.64 -19.99 5.32
N VAL A 238 -10.08 -18.77 5.59
CA VAL A 238 -9.56 -17.99 6.71
C VAL A 238 -10.31 -18.43 7.97
N ARG A 239 -9.68 -19.29 8.77
CA ARG A 239 -10.24 -19.67 10.08
C ARG A 239 -10.19 -18.47 11.02
N THR A 240 -11.34 -17.86 11.27
CA THR A 240 -11.51 -16.87 12.34
C THR A 240 -11.41 -17.56 13.70
N ALA A 241 -10.20 -17.71 14.22
CA ALA A 241 -9.99 -18.20 15.57
C ALA A 241 -10.44 -17.16 16.60
N GLY A 242 -11.70 -17.21 17.03
CA GLY A 242 -12.20 -16.82 18.37
C GLY A 242 -11.97 -15.40 18.91
N SER A 243 -11.29 -14.52 18.19
CA SER A 243 -11.06 -13.12 18.53
C SER A 243 -10.92 -12.38 17.21
N SER A 244 -11.76 -11.37 16.96
CA SER A 244 -11.71 -10.53 15.76
C SER A 244 -10.26 -10.12 15.49
N PRO A 245 -9.60 -10.68 14.47
CA PRO A 245 -8.35 -10.10 14.01
C PRO A 245 -8.73 -8.71 13.53
N THR A 246 -8.00 -7.68 13.94
CA THR A 246 -7.93 -6.46 13.13
C THR A 246 -7.47 -6.91 11.76
N GLU A 247 -8.39 -6.99 10.79
CA GLU A 247 -8.09 -7.37 9.42
C GLU A 247 -7.14 -6.30 8.88
N THR A 248 -5.89 -6.66 8.62
CA THR A 248 -4.94 -5.74 8.01
C THR A 248 -4.50 -6.34 6.69
N ALA A 249 -4.33 -5.50 5.68
CA ALA A 249 -3.86 -5.92 4.38
C ALA A 249 -2.79 -4.92 3.92
N GLY A 250 -1.79 -5.41 3.20
CA GLY A 250 -0.65 -4.57 2.86
C GLY A 250 0.26 -5.15 1.80
N ALA A 251 1.24 -4.34 1.43
CA ALA A 251 2.37 -4.72 0.61
C ALA A 251 3.65 -4.46 1.42
N SER A 252 4.46 -5.50 1.62
CA SER A 252 5.72 -5.42 2.34
C SER A 252 6.80 -6.20 1.63
N GLY A 253 8.06 -5.98 1.99
CA GLY A 253 9.15 -6.83 1.51
C GLY A 253 9.24 -8.17 2.24
N ASP A 254 9.74 -9.18 1.53
CA ASP A 254 9.94 -10.56 2.03
C ASP A 254 10.99 -10.69 3.15
N ASP A 255 11.67 -9.60 3.53
CA ASP A 255 12.57 -9.57 4.68
C ASP A 255 11.83 -9.55 6.02
N LEU A 256 10.53 -9.23 6.04
CA LEU A 256 9.69 -9.26 7.24
C LEU A 256 8.99 -10.62 7.45
N THR A 257 8.75 -11.41 6.40
CA THR A 257 7.91 -12.63 6.45
C THR A 257 8.57 -13.82 7.15
N ARG A 258 9.86 -13.76 7.47
CA ARG A 258 10.56 -14.83 8.22
C ARG A 258 10.26 -14.87 9.73
N ILE A 259 9.50 -13.93 10.27
CA ILE A 259 9.14 -13.94 11.70
C ILE A 259 7.77 -14.59 11.96
N ASP A 260 6.83 -14.57 11.00
CA ASP A 260 5.44 -15.00 11.24
C ASP A 260 4.99 -16.28 10.50
N ALA A 261 5.81 -16.89 9.64
CA ALA A 261 5.43 -18.04 8.80
C ALA A 261 5.27 -19.40 9.54
N LEU A 262 5.03 -19.41 10.86
CA LEU A 262 5.00 -20.64 11.67
C LEU A 262 3.59 -21.19 11.97
N SER A 263 2.51 -20.73 11.34
CA SER A 263 1.15 -21.17 11.72
C SER A 263 0.19 -21.64 10.61
N LEU A 264 0.59 -21.70 9.34
CA LEU A 264 -0.30 -22.22 8.29
C LEU A 264 0.01 -23.69 7.99
N VAL A 265 -0.74 -24.60 8.63
CA VAL A 265 -0.73 -26.03 8.33
C VAL A 265 -1.61 -26.29 7.11
N PRO A 266 -1.09 -26.92 6.02
CA PRO A 266 -1.93 -27.37 4.92
C PRO A 266 -2.81 -28.54 5.36
N VAL A 267 -4.07 -28.54 4.96
CA VAL A 267 -4.98 -29.70 5.09
C VAL A 267 -5.11 -30.32 3.70
N GLU A 268 -4.93 -31.64 3.62
CA GLU A 268 -5.13 -32.48 2.43
C GLU A 268 -6.57 -32.45 1.89
#